data_AF-A0A2M7FLC0-F1
#
_entry.id   AF-A0A2M7FLC0-F1
#
_cell.length_a   1.000
_cell.length_b   1.000
_cell.length_c   1.000
_cell.angle_alpha   90.00
_cell.angle_beta   90.00
_cell.angle_gamma   90.00
#
_symmetry.space_group_name_H-M   'P 1'
#
loop_
_entity.id
_entity.type
_entity.pdbx_description
1 polymer ?
#
loop_
_entity_poly.entity_id
_entity_poly.type
_entity_poly.pdbx_seq_one_letter_code
_entity_poly.pdbx_strand_id
1 'polypeptide(L)'
;MTTLICDCNQTLPLDPQALSASLNEPLTLHSSLCRREAAEFLKAAGSGDDLVVACTQETRLFGELADQANMSAPIKFVNIRETGGWSRDAAKASPKIAALLAAAHLPEPDPVATVTYKSAGRALIIGALDAAERAAELLGDAVDATLFTQGAGEQGATQERRYLVLGGQIQSLTGWLGAFELAWQQTNPIDLDLCTRCNACLAACPEDAIGLDYQIDLAACQDHRACVKVCKVAGAIDFNRAPQSHTDTFDLVLDLRSAPAFSQHAKPQGYLHWDGRDLKALLAWRELVGEFEKPKFFAYKQKLCAHSRNEQVGCNACIDVCSASAISSDKHRQQIKVNPNLCVGCGTCSTVCPTGAISYAYPRASDQGVKFKTLLS
;
A
#
# COMPACT_ATOMS: atom_id res chain seq x y z
N MET A 1 -18.67 -27.38 -9.08
CA MET A 1 -17.27 -26.96 -8.85
C MET A 1 -16.43 -28.23 -8.85
N THR A 2 -15.42 -28.32 -9.70
CA THR A 2 -14.58 -29.52 -9.82
C THR A 2 -13.25 -29.32 -9.07
N THR A 3 -12.86 -30.29 -8.25
CA THR A 3 -11.61 -30.26 -7.50
C THR A 3 -10.53 -31.10 -8.18
N LEU A 4 -9.39 -30.48 -8.49
CA LEU A 4 -8.20 -31.13 -9.02
C LEU A 4 -7.13 -31.24 -7.92
N ILE A 5 -6.75 -32.47 -7.57
CA ILE A 5 -5.70 -32.75 -6.59
C ILE A 5 -4.46 -33.33 -7.27
N CYS A 6 -3.27 -32.99 -6.75
CA CYS A 6 -2.00 -33.45 -7.31
C CYS A 6 -1.02 -33.79 -6.18
N ASP A 7 -0.36 -34.95 -6.27
CA ASP A 7 0.65 -35.40 -5.29
C ASP A 7 2.05 -34.80 -5.50
N CYS A 8 2.20 -33.95 -6.52
CA CYS A 8 3.45 -33.26 -6.87
C CYS A 8 4.62 -34.24 -6.99
N ASN A 9 4.53 -35.17 -7.95
CA ASN A 9 5.52 -36.22 -8.21
C ASN A 9 5.69 -37.17 -7.01
N GLN A 10 4.58 -37.61 -6.43
CA GLN A 10 4.49 -38.54 -5.30
C GLN A 10 5.22 -38.04 -4.05
N THR A 11 5.41 -36.73 -3.93
CA THR A 11 6.06 -36.12 -2.76
C THR A 11 5.06 -35.80 -1.64
N LEU A 12 3.75 -35.95 -1.91
CA LEU A 12 2.65 -35.77 -0.98
C LEU A 12 1.92 -37.11 -0.80
N PRO A 13 1.86 -37.68 0.41
CA PRO A 13 1.15 -38.94 0.67
C PRO A 13 -0.36 -38.69 0.74
N LEU A 14 -0.99 -38.41 -0.42
CA LEU A 14 -2.43 -38.16 -0.53
C LEU A 14 -3.21 -39.47 -0.60
N ASP A 15 -4.34 -39.52 0.10
CA ASP A 15 -5.34 -40.58 0.00
C ASP A 15 -6.57 -40.05 -0.75
N PRO A 16 -6.69 -40.27 -2.07
CA PRO A 16 -7.80 -39.75 -2.85
C PRO A 16 -9.14 -40.37 -2.45
N GLN A 17 -9.16 -41.60 -1.92
CA GLN A 17 -10.41 -42.26 -1.50
C GLN A 17 -10.94 -41.61 -0.23
N ALA A 18 -10.08 -41.41 0.77
CA ALA A 18 -10.46 -40.71 1.99
C ALA A 18 -10.89 -39.26 1.71
N LEU A 19 -10.14 -38.54 0.86
CA LEU A 19 -10.50 -37.17 0.48
C LEU A 19 -11.84 -37.11 -0.29
N SER A 20 -12.07 -38.06 -1.21
CA SER A 20 -13.34 -38.15 -1.94
C SER A 20 -14.52 -38.38 -1.00
N ALA A 21 -14.35 -39.28 -0.02
CA ALA A 21 -15.38 -39.56 0.98
C ALA A 21 -15.67 -38.34 1.87
N SER A 22 -14.64 -37.60 2.30
CA SER A 22 -14.80 -36.40 3.12
C SER A 22 -15.46 -35.23 2.38
N LEU A 23 -15.15 -35.04 1.10
CA LEU A 23 -15.73 -33.96 0.28
C LEU A 23 -17.07 -34.35 -0.35
N ASN A 24 -17.46 -35.64 -0.28
CA ASN A 24 -18.63 -36.18 -0.96
C ASN A 24 -18.61 -35.89 -2.48
N GLU A 25 -17.43 -36.00 -3.08
CA GLU A 25 -17.22 -35.83 -4.52
C GLU A 25 -16.13 -36.79 -5.02
N PRO A 26 -16.17 -37.24 -6.29
CA PRO A 26 -15.11 -38.07 -6.86
C PRO A 26 -13.86 -37.22 -7.15
N LEU A 27 -12.73 -37.57 -6.52
CA LEU A 27 -11.44 -36.92 -6.80
C LEU A 27 -10.53 -37.81 -7.65
N THR A 28 -9.94 -37.22 -8.68
CA THR A 28 -8.88 -37.87 -9.45
C THR A 28 -7.53 -37.37 -8.94
N LEU A 29 -6.65 -38.32 -8.60
CA LEU A 29 -5.28 -38.00 -8.19
C LEU A 29 -4.38 -37.88 -9.42
N HIS A 30 -3.75 -36.71 -9.56
CA HIS A 30 -2.69 -36.47 -10.53
C HIS A 30 -1.32 -36.49 -9.85
N SER A 31 -0.25 -36.67 -10.64
CA SER A 31 1.12 -36.55 -10.13
C SER A 31 1.92 -35.42 -10.75
N SER A 32 1.47 -34.89 -11.88
CA SER A 32 2.15 -33.89 -12.68
C SER A 32 1.15 -32.99 -13.40
N LEU A 33 0.09 -32.57 -12.69
CA LEU A 33 -1.01 -31.74 -13.22
C LEU A 33 -0.50 -30.47 -13.93
N CYS A 34 0.55 -29.84 -13.41
CA CYS A 34 1.13 -28.62 -13.99
C CYS A 34 2.11 -28.87 -15.16
N ARG A 35 2.36 -30.14 -15.54
CA ARG A 35 3.30 -30.50 -16.60
C ARG A 35 2.68 -31.56 -17.51
N ARG A 36 2.99 -32.83 -17.29
CA ARG A 36 2.61 -33.92 -18.20
C ARG A 36 1.10 -34.14 -18.29
N GLU A 37 0.36 -33.71 -17.28
CA GLU A 37 -1.09 -33.88 -17.17
C GLU A 37 -1.85 -32.55 -17.33
N ALA A 38 -1.22 -31.50 -17.88
CA ALA A 38 -1.87 -30.19 -18.08
C ALA A 38 -3.12 -30.28 -18.97
N ALA A 39 -3.22 -31.30 -19.83
CA ALA A 39 -4.42 -31.57 -20.62
C ALA A 39 -5.66 -31.89 -19.77
N GLU A 40 -5.49 -32.51 -18.60
CA GLU A 40 -6.61 -32.79 -17.68
C GLU A 40 -7.13 -31.51 -17.03
N PHE A 41 -6.24 -30.56 -16.71
CA PHE A 41 -6.66 -29.23 -16.29
C PHE A 41 -7.44 -28.50 -17.39
N LEU A 42 -6.94 -28.48 -18.64
CA LEU A 42 -7.63 -27.84 -19.76
C LEU A 42 -9.01 -28.45 -20.02
N LYS A 43 -9.13 -29.78 -19.87
CA LYS A 43 -10.41 -30.49 -19.97
C LYS A 43 -11.39 -30.05 -18.89
N ALA A 44 -10.93 -29.91 -17.65
CA ALA A 44 -11.75 -29.40 -16.55
C ALA A 44 -12.15 -27.93 -16.78
N ALA A 45 -11.21 -27.08 -17.22
CA ALA A 45 -11.48 -25.68 -17.54
C ALA A 45 -12.52 -25.51 -18.67
N GLY A 46 -12.52 -26.44 -19.63
CA GLY A 46 -13.49 -26.47 -20.72
C GLY A 46 -14.93 -26.82 -20.31
N SER A 47 -15.18 -27.28 -19.07
CA SER A 47 -16.56 -27.51 -18.60
C SER A 47 -17.33 -26.22 -18.33
N GLY A 48 -16.62 -25.11 -18.09
CA GLY A 48 -17.21 -23.81 -17.74
C GLY A 48 -17.65 -23.69 -16.27
N ASP A 49 -17.41 -24.71 -15.44
CA ASP A 49 -17.71 -24.68 -14.01
C ASP A 49 -16.55 -24.06 -13.21
N ASP A 50 -16.85 -23.55 -12.01
CA ASP A 50 -15.82 -23.15 -11.07
C ASP A 50 -14.86 -24.32 -10.77
N LEU A 51 -13.57 -24.02 -10.62
CA LEU A 51 -12.54 -25.00 -10.32
C LEU A 51 -11.87 -24.75 -8.97
N VAL A 52 -11.54 -25.84 -8.27
CA VAL A 52 -10.57 -25.83 -7.18
C VAL A 52 -9.32 -26.56 -7.63
N VAL A 53 -8.17 -25.91 -7.55
CA VAL A 53 -6.87 -26.51 -7.84
C VAL A 53 -6.06 -26.58 -6.55
N ALA A 54 -5.72 -27.80 -6.12
CA ALA A 54 -4.95 -28.02 -4.89
C ALA A 54 -3.44 -27.79 -5.10
N CYS A 55 -3.07 -26.61 -5.60
CA CYS A 55 -1.70 -26.17 -5.80
C CYS A 55 -1.64 -24.63 -5.83
N THR A 56 -0.73 -24.02 -5.07
CA THR A 56 -0.47 -22.56 -5.14
C THR A 56 0.86 -22.21 -5.79
N GLN A 57 1.74 -23.19 -6.05
CA GLN A 57 3.03 -22.91 -6.69
C GLN A 57 2.85 -22.50 -8.15
N GLU A 58 1.94 -23.16 -8.86
CA GLU A 58 1.77 -23.02 -10.31
C GLU A 58 0.52 -22.20 -10.66
N THR A 59 0.09 -21.30 -9.76
CA THR A 59 -1.07 -20.42 -9.98
C THR A 59 -0.96 -19.62 -11.27
N ARG A 60 0.23 -19.07 -11.60
CA ARG A 60 0.46 -18.35 -12.85
C ARG A 60 0.21 -19.22 -14.07
N LEU A 61 0.76 -20.44 -14.09
CA LEU A 61 0.60 -21.36 -15.21
C LEU A 61 -0.86 -21.77 -15.41
N PHE A 62 -1.56 -22.13 -14.34
CA PHE A 62 -2.97 -22.52 -14.45
C PHE A 62 -3.86 -21.35 -14.87
N GLY A 63 -3.51 -20.11 -14.48
CA GLY A 63 -4.14 -18.90 -15.02
C GLY A 63 -3.94 -18.78 -16.53
N GLU A 64 -2.70 -18.88 -17.02
CA GLU A 64 -2.39 -18.83 -18.45
C GLU A 64 -3.08 -19.93 -19.26
N LEU A 65 -3.18 -21.14 -18.71
CA LEU A 65 -3.90 -22.25 -19.35
C LEU A 65 -5.41 -22.02 -19.37
N ALA A 66 -5.98 -21.42 -18.31
CA ALA A 66 -7.40 -21.07 -18.25
C ALA A 66 -7.75 -19.97 -19.26
N ASP A 67 -6.89 -18.96 -19.40
CA ASP A 67 -7.01 -17.91 -20.41
C ASP A 67 -6.96 -18.51 -21.82
N GLN A 68 -6.03 -19.43 -22.09
CA GLN A 68 -5.96 -20.16 -23.37
C GLN A 68 -7.21 -20.99 -23.65
N ALA A 69 -7.83 -21.54 -22.60
CA ALA A 69 -9.09 -22.28 -22.69
C ALA A 69 -10.33 -21.36 -22.78
N ASN A 70 -10.17 -20.03 -22.72
CA ASN A 70 -11.25 -19.05 -22.62
C ASN A 70 -12.22 -19.32 -21.45
N MET A 71 -11.69 -19.81 -20.33
CA MET A 71 -12.47 -20.08 -19.12
C MET A 71 -12.81 -18.77 -18.42
N SER A 72 -14.11 -18.50 -18.24
CA SER A 72 -14.59 -17.31 -17.51
C SER A 72 -14.91 -17.58 -16.04
N ALA A 73 -15.06 -18.84 -15.65
CA ALA A 73 -15.37 -19.23 -14.27
C ALA A 73 -14.14 -19.05 -13.35
N PRO A 74 -14.34 -18.72 -12.06
CA PRO A 74 -13.24 -18.53 -11.12
C PRO A 74 -12.50 -19.83 -10.82
N ILE A 75 -11.19 -19.71 -10.61
CA ILE A 75 -10.32 -20.78 -10.12
C ILE A 75 -9.88 -20.44 -8.70
N LYS A 76 -10.15 -21.35 -7.76
CA LYS A 76 -9.69 -21.25 -6.37
C LYS A 76 -8.50 -22.15 -6.13
N PHE A 77 -7.38 -21.55 -5.71
CA PHE A 77 -6.15 -22.27 -5.43
C PHE A 77 -6.04 -22.59 -3.94
N VAL A 78 -5.74 -23.84 -3.62
CA VAL A 78 -5.61 -24.33 -2.24
C VAL A 78 -4.21 -24.87 -2.01
N ASN A 79 -3.51 -24.33 -1.03
CA ASN A 79 -2.20 -24.84 -0.64
C ASN A 79 -2.37 -26.09 0.22
N ILE A 80 -2.29 -27.27 -0.40
CA ILE A 80 -2.27 -28.55 0.32
C ILE A 80 -0.85 -29.07 0.55
N ARG A 81 0.14 -28.49 -0.14
CA ARG A 81 1.54 -28.94 -0.14
C ARG A 81 2.28 -28.47 1.10
N GLU A 82 2.60 -27.18 1.18
CA GLU A 82 3.31 -26.60 2.32
C GLU A 82 2.46 -26.62 3.60
N THR A 83 1.13 -26.56 3.45
CA THR A 83 0.20 -26.51 4.59
C THR A 83 -0.15 -27.91 5.14
N GLY A 84 0.27 -28.99 4.50
CA GLY A 84 -0.06 -30.35 4.93
C GLY A 84 0.86 -31.43 4.37
N GLY A 85 0.88 -31.62 3.05
CA GLY A 85 1.52 -32.77 2.41
C GLY A 85 3.05 -32.83 2.50
N TRP A 86 3.74 -31.72 2.78
CA TRP A 86 5.18 -31.69 3.11
C TRP A 86 5.49 -31.49 4.59
N SER A 87 4.47 -31.54 5.44
CA SER A 87 4.68 -31.49 6.89
C SER A 87 5.23 -32.81 7.43
N ARG A 88 5.79 -32.77 8.65
CA ARG A 88 6.18 -33.98 9.38
C ARG A 88 5.01 -34.95 9.62
N ASP A 89 3.79 -34.43 9.64
CA ASP A 89 2.56 -35.19 9.89
C ASP A 89 1.78 -35.48 8.59
N ALA A 90 2.41 -35.38 7.42
CA ALA A 90 1.75 -35.48 6.11
C ALA A 90 0.87 -36.73 5.95
N ALA A 91 1.32 -37.89 6.45
CA ALA A 91 0.55 -39.15 6.41
C ALA A 91 -0.78 -39.10 7.19
N LYS A 92 -0.96 -38.10 8.07
CA LYS A 92 -2.18 -37.87 8.86
C LYS A 92 -2.90 -36.58 8.45
N ALA A 93 -2.45 -35.91 7.38
CA ALA A 93 -2.94 -34.58 7.00
C ALA A 93 -4.25 -34.61 6.19
N SER A 94 -4.76 -35.78 5.79
CA SER A 94 -5.97 -35.89 4.96
C SER A 94 -7.18 -35.11 5.50
N PRO A 95 -7.52 -35.15 6.81
CA PRO A 95 -8.63 -34.33 7.34
C PRO A 95 -8.40 -32.82 7.18
N LYS A 96 -7.16 -32.35 7.39
CA LYS A 96 -6.80 -30.95 7.19
C LYS A 96 -6.90 -30.54 5.72
N ILE A 97 -6.42 -31.41 4.82
CA ILE A 97 -6.49 -31.18 3.37
C ILE A 97 -7.95 -31.14 2.91
N ALA A 98 -8.79 -32.08 3.34
CA ALA A 98 -10.22 -32.09 3.07
C ALA A 98 -10.90 -30.80 3.57
N ALA A 99 -10.62 -30.39 4.81
CA ALA A 99 -11.15 -29.14 5.38
C ALA A 99 -10.77 -27.90 4.54
N LEU A 100 -9.52 -27.82 4.07
CA LEU A 100 -9.06 -26.72 3.21
C LEU A 100 -9.75 -26.72 1.84
N LEU A 101 -9.95 -27.89 1.23
CA LEU A 101 -10.65 -28.03 -0.05
C LEU A 101 -12.15 -27.71 0.11
N ALA A 102 -12.80 -28.21 1.16
CA ALA A 102 -14.20 -27.89 1.48
C ALA A 102 -14.40 -26.39 1.74
N ALA A 103 -13.45 -25.75 2.43
CA ALA A 103 -13.49 -24.30 2.65
C ALA A 103 -13.36 -23.50 1.34
N ALA A 104 -12.68 -24.04 0.32
CA ALA A 104 -12.61 -23.42 -1.01
C ALA A 104 -13.95 -23.52 -1.77
N HIS A 105 -14.76 -24.55 -1.50
CA HIS A 105 -16.11 -24.66 -2.07
C HIS A 105 -17.11 -23.66 -1.53
N LEU A 106 -16.80 -22.98 -0.42
CA LEU A 106 -17.69 -21.96 0.13
C LEU A 106 -17.85 -20.81 -0.87
N PRO A 107 -19.08 -20.27 -1.05
CA PRO A 107 -19.28 -19.10 -1.88
C PRO A 107 -18.49 -17.91 -1.32
N GLU A 108 -18.11 -16.99 -2.20
CA GLU A 108 -17.53 -15.72 -1.73
C GLU A 108 -18.55 -14.97 -0.86
N PRO A 109 -18.11 -14.27 0.19
CA PRO A 109 -19.01 -13.46 1.01
C PRO A 109 -19.71 -12.39 0.16
N ASP A 110 -20.95 -12.04 0.54
CA ASP A 110 -21.70 -11.01 -0.17
C ASP A 110 -20.90 -9.70 -0.29
N PRO A 111 -20.92 -9.03 -1.45
CA PRO A 111 -20.17 -7.80 -1.63
C PRO A 111 -20.68 -6.70 -0.72
N VAL A 112 -19.75 -5.85 -0.26
CA VAL A 112 -20.04 -4.63 0.50
C VAL A 112 -19.70 -3.40 -0.34
N ALA A 113 -20.15 -2.23 0.12
CA ALA A 113 -19.71 -0.96 -0.47
C ALA A 113 -18.18 -0.90 -0.53
N THR A 114 -17.63 -0.43 -1.65
CA THR A 114 -16.19 -0.31 -1.86
C THR A 114 -15.70 1.11 -1.60
N VAL A 115 -14.38 1.23 -1.52
CA VAL A 115 -13.62 2.46 -1.37
C VAL A 115 -12.64 2.49 -2.53
N THR A 116 -12.78 3.49 -3.39
CA THR A 116 -11.99 3.62 -4.62
C THR A 116 -10.81 4.57 -4.41
N TYR A 117 -9.66 4.19 -4.96
CA TYR A 117 -8.47 5.02 -5.09
C TYR A 117 -8.18 5.25 -6.57
N LYS A 118 -7.73 6.45 -6.90
CA LYS A 118 -7.31 6.82 -8.26
C LYS A 118 -5.94 7.48 -8.16
N SER A 119 -4.97 6.94 -8.88
CA SER A 119 -3.60 7.45 -8.91
C SER A 119 -3.19 7.62 -10.36
N ALA A 120 -2.87 8.85 -10.77
CA ALA A 120 -2.26 9.16 -12.06
C ALA A 120 -0.73 9.06 -12.01
N GLY A 121 -0.17 8.66 -10.87
CA GLY A 121 1.27 8.52 -10.67
C GLY A 121 1.98 9.81 -10.29
N ARG A 122 1.27 10.86 -9.86
CA ARG A 122 1.90 12.09 -9.41
C ARG A 122 2.58 11.86 -8.05
N ALA A 123 3.90 11.80 -8.04
CA ALA A 123 4.69 11.33 -6.91
C ALA A 123 5.48 12.46 -6.25
N LEU A 124 5.36 12.57 -4.93
CA LEU A 124 6.23 13.41 -4.11
C LEU A 124 7.37 12.57 -3.52
N ILE A 125 8.61 12.98 -3.72
CA ILE A 125 9.79 12.34 -3.14
C ILE A 125 10.47 13.31 -2.18
N ILE A 126 10.51 13.00 -0.89
CA ILE A 126 11.04 13.90 0.15
C ILE A 126 12.37 13.36 0.68
N GLY A 127 13.43 14.14 0.63
CA GLY A 127 14.73 13.72 1.17
C GLY A 127 15.89 14.63 0.80
N ALA A 128 17.10 14.18 1.11
CA ALA A 128 18.30 14.77 0.52
C ALA A 128 18.22 14.66 -1.01
N LEU A 129 18.60 15.72 -1.71
CA LEU A 129 18.31 15.86 -3.14
C LEU A 129 18.99 14.77 -3.98
N ASP A 130 20.24 14.41 -3.66
CA ASP A 130 20.95 13.31 -4.35
C ASP A 130 20.23 11.95 -4.21
N ALA A 131 19.69 11.66 -3.02
CA ALA A 131 18.96 10.43 -2.75
C ALA A 131 17.57 10.43 -3.41
N ALA A 132 16.90 11.58 -3.41
CA ALA A 132 15.62 11.76 -4.09
C ALA A 132 15.75 11.59 -5.61
N GLU A 133 16.82 12.15 -6.22
CA GLU A 133 17.13 11.97 -7.64
C GLU A 133 17.40 10.51 -7.99
N ARG A 134 18.25 9.81 -7.21
CA ARG A 134 18.48 8.35 -7.40
C ARG A 134 17.20 7.54 -7.28
N ALA A 135 16.33 7.87 -6.33
CA ALA A 135 15.04 7.21 -6.18
C ALA A 135 14.14 7.42 -7.40
N ALA A 136 14.07 8.67 -7.89
CA ALA A 136 13.31 9.01 -9.08
C ALA A 136 13.84 8.29 -10.33
N GLU A 137 15.15 8.16 -10.49
CA GLU A 137 15.76 7.39 -11.57
C GLU A 137 15.39 5.90 -11.55
N LEU A 138 15.35 5.29 -10.37
CA LEU A 138 14.92 3.89 -10.21
C LEU A 138 13.44 3.68 -10.54
N LEU A 139 12.61 4.69 -10.28
CA LEU A 139 11.18 4.66 -10.57
C LEU A 139 10.91 4.87 -12.07
N GLY A 140 11.77 5.64 -12.74
CA GLY A 140 11.67 5.95 -14.17
C GLY A 140 10.35 6.64 -14.51
N ASP A 141 9.87 6.42 -15.73
CA ASP A 141 8.67 7.12 -16.25
C ASP A 141 7.35 6.50 -15.74
N ALA A 142 7.41 5.59 -14.77
CA ALA A 142 6.22 5.00 -14.16
C ALA A 142 5.47 5.98 -13.25
N VAL A 143 6.15 7.03 -12.78
CA VAL A 143 5.59 8.09 -11.93
C VAL A 143 6.08 9.46 -12.40
N ASP A 144 5.25 10.48 -12.22
CA ASP A 144 5.61 11.88 -12.44
C ASP A 144 6.20 12.44 -11.13
N ALA A 145 7.53 12.43 -11.02
CA ALA A 145 8.24 12.73 -9.78
C ALA A 145 8.48 14.24 -9.58
N THR A 146 8.02 14.73 -8.43
CA THR A 146 8.38 16.03 -7.85
C THR A 146 9.22 15.78 -6.60
N LEU A 147 10.39 16.41 -6.51
CA LEU A 147 11.31 16.25 -5.39
C LEU A 147 11.12 17.39 -4.39
N PHE A 148 11.10 17.08 -3.09
CA PHE A 148 11.13 18.06 -2.02
C PHE A 148 12.46 17.93 -1.28
N THR A 149 13.36 18.90 -1.52
CA THR A 149 14.71 18.85 -0.95
C THR A 149 14.70 19.11 0.57
N GLN A 150 15.53 18.35 1.29
CA GLN A 150 15.88 18.54 2.70
C GLN A 150 17.41 18.73 2.86
N GLY A 151 18.09 19.15 1.80
CA GLY A 151 19.54 19.33 1.73
C GLY A 151 20.16 18.69 0.49
N ALA A 152 21.42 19.01 0.18
CA ALA A 152 22.13 18.46 -0.99
C ALA A 152 22.41 16.95 -0.93
N GLY A 153 22.63 16.41 0.28
CA GLY A 153 23.11 15.03 0.48
C GLY A 153 24.60 14.86 0.25
N GLU A 154 25.10 13.62 0.34
CA GLU A 154 26.55 13.33 0.34
C GLU A 154 27.19 13.50 -1.03
N GLN A 155 26.49 13.11 -2.11
CA GLN A 155 27.04 13.19 -3.47
C GLN A 155 26.72 14.51 -4.18
N GLY A 156 25.84 15.34 -3.59
CA GLY A 156 25.31 16.53 -4.22
C GLY A 156 24.34 16.22 -5.36
N ALA A 157 23.56 17.23 -5.76
CA ALA A 157 22.51 17.07 -6.75
C ALA A 157 23.02 17.22 -8.19
N THR A 158 22.26 16.64 -9.12
CA THR A 158 22.51 16.79 -10.56
C THR A 158 22.19 18.22 -11.04
N GLN A 159 22.98 18.72 -12.00
CA GLN A 159 22.71 20.02 -12.63
C GLN A 159 21.53 19.97 -13.61
N GLU A 160 21.26 18.79 -14.18
CA GLU A 160 20.17 18.60 -15.14
C GLU A 160 18.81 18.79 -14.46
N ARG A 161 17.94 19.58 -15.09
CA ARG A 161 16.57 19.84 -14.60
C ARG A 161 15.62 18.74 -15.07
N ARG A 162 15.85 17.51 -14.63
CA ARG A 162 14.97 16.38 -14.97
C ARG A 162 13.66 16.38 -14.19
N TYR A 163 13.69 16.83 -12.94
CA TYR A 163 12.54 16.83 -12.04
C TYR A 163 12.26 18.23 -11.51
N LEU A 164 10.99 18.52 -11.22
CA LEU A 164 10.62 19.69 -10.43
C LEU A 164 11.17 19.51 -9.01
N VAL A 165 11.84 20.54 -8.48
CA VAL A 165 12.41 20.52 -7.13
C VAL A 165 11.83 21.66 -6.31
N LEU A 166 11.13 21.28 -5.25
CA LEU A 166 10.57 22.17 -4.24
C LEU A 166 11.50 22.24 -3.03
N GLY A 167 11.49 23.37 -2.33
CA GLY A 167 12.28 23.58 -1.12
C GLY A 167 11.54 24.45 -0.11
N GLY A 168 11.96 24.36 1.15
CA GLY A 168 11.38 25.12 2.26
C GLY A 168 11.00 24.23 3.44
N GLN A 169 10.11 24.74 4.28
CA GLN A 169 9.67 24.08 5.50
C GLN A 169 8.29 23.44 5.30
N ILE A 170 8.23 22.10 5.38
CA ILE A 170 6.96 21.36 5.36
C ILE A 170 6.16 21.71 6.63
N GLN A 171 4.94 22.18 6.44
CA GLN A 171 4.00 22.51 7.52
C GLN A 171 3.08 21.34 7.83
N SER A 172 2.58 20.66 6.79
CA SER A 172 1.76 19.45 6.94
C SER A 172 1.87 18.56 5.72
N LEU A 173 1.77 17.24 5.97
CA LEU A 173 1.57 16.24 4.94
C LEU A 173 0.46 15.31 5.42
N THR A 174 -0.67 15.30 4.73
CA THR A 174 -1.83 14.47 5.09
C THR A 174 -2.40 13.79 3.86
N GLY A 175 -3.27 12.79 4.06
CA GLY A 175 -3.97 12.15 2.96
C GLY A 175 -3.69 10.66 2.84
N TRP A 176 -3.90 10.14 1.65
CA TRP A 176 -3.83 8.73 1.27
C TRP A 176 -3.63 8.62 -0.25
N LEU A 177 -3.47 7.41 -0.77
CA LEU A 177 -3.28 7.11 -2.19
C LEU A 177 -4.24 7.90 -3.08
N GLY A 178 -3.71 8.70 -3.99
CA GLY A 178 -4.49 9.54 -4.90
C GLY A 178 -4.96 10.88 -4.34
N ALA A 179 -4.66 11.19 -3.08
CA ALA A 179 -5.17 12.37 -2.39
C ALA A 179 -4.27 12.79 -1.21
N PHE A 180 -2.95 12.79 -1.39
CA PHE A 180 -2.04 13.45 -0.47
C PHE A 180 -2.08 14.97 -0.69
N GLU A 181 -2.06 15.72 0.40
CA GLU A 181 -1.95 17.18 0.40
C GLU A 181 -0.69 17.56 1.19
N LEU A 182 0.23 18.23 0.50
CA LEU A 182 1.43 18.83 1.07
C LEU A 182 1.19 20.33 1.24
N ALA A 183 1.42 20.85 2.44
CA ALA A 183 1.52 22.29 2.68
C ALA A 183 2.93 22.62 3.17
N TRP A 184 3.55 23.63 2.57
CA TRP A 184 4.90 24.07 2.95
C TRP A 184 5.03 25.59 2.88
N GLN A 185 6.09 26.10 3.48
CA GLN A 185 6.46 27.49 3.43
C GLN A 185 7.85 27.63 2.78
N GLN A 186 7.91 28.36 1.67
CA GLN A 186 9.17 28.72 1.04
C GLN A 186 9.78 29.89 1.81
N THR A 187 10.84 29.59 2.55
CA THR A 187 11.54 30.53 3.43
C THR A 187 12.95 30.85 2.95
N ASN A 188 13.49 30.07 2.00
CA ASN A 188 14.86 30.25 1.54
C ASN A 188 14.97 31.48 0.62
N PRO A 189 16.06 32.26 0.73
CA PRO A 189 16.33 33.37 -0.19
C PRO A 189 16.46 32.95 -1.65
N ILE A 190 16.87 31.70 -1.94
CA ILE A 190 16.96 31.19 -3.31
C ILE A 190 15.61 30.63 -3.74
N ASP A 191 15.05 31.23 -4.80
CA ASP A 191 13.90 30.70 -5.53
C ASP A 191 14.36 29.62 -6.52
N LEU A 192 13.91 28.38 -6.32
CA LEU A 192 14.30 27.25 -7.16
C LEU A 192 13.66 27.31 -8.56
N ASP A 193 12.53 28.00 -8.73
CA ASP A 193 11.89 28.16 -10.03
C ASP A 193 12.70 29.11 -10.91
N LEU A 194 13.26 30.17 -10.31
CA LEU A 194 14.10 31.16 -11.00
C LEU A 194 15.58 30.72 -11.13
N CYS A 195 16.08 29.86 -10.23
CA CYS A 195 17.48 29.47 -10.16
C CYS A 195 17.94 28.73 -11.43
N THR A 196 18.98 29.15 -12.11
CA THR A 196 19.44 28.45 -13.34
C THR A 196 20.40 27.29 -13.09
N ARG A 197 20.70 26.97 -11.83
CA ARG A 197 21.71 25.95 -11.43
C ARG A 197 23.11 26.20 -12.03
N CYS A 198 23.50 27.47 -12.19
CA CYS A 198 24.77 27.86 -12.83
C CYS A 198 26.02 27.78 -11.94
N ASN A 199 25.88 27.40 -10.67
CA ASN A 199 26.94 27.33 -9.66
C ASN A 199 27.67 28.64 -9.30
N ALA A 200 27.30 29.78 -9.89
CA ALA A 200 27.96 31.05 -9.57
C ALA A 200 27.83 31.44 -8.09
N CYS A 201 26.67 31.18 -7.47
CA CYS A 201 26.45 31.46 -6.06
C CYS A 201 27.27 30.56 -5.12
N LEU A 202 27.46 29.28 -5.49
CA LEU A 202 28.31 28.33 -4.75
C LEU A 202 29.75 28.85 -4.74
N ALA A 203 30.31 29.15 -5.92
CA ALA A 203 31.68 29.65 -6.03
C ALA A 203 31.91 31.01 -5.34
N ALA A 204 30.85 31.81 -5.16
CA ALA A 204 30.93 33.13 -4.54
C ALA A 204 30.73 33.13 -3.01
N CYS A 205 30.35 32.00 -2.40
CA CYS A 205 30.11 31.90 -0.96
C CYS A 205 31.39 31.46 -0.24
N PRO A 206 32.04 32.33 0.56
CA PRO A 206 33.30 31.98 1.21
C PRO A 206 33.14 31.01 2.39
N GLU A 207 31.93 30.84 2.93
CA GLU A 207 31.64 29.89 4.01
C GLU A 207 31.01 28.57 3.52
N ASP A 208 30.93 28.35 2.20
CA ASP A 208 30.28 27.17 1.61
C ASP A 208 28.83 26.95 2.10
N ALA A 209 28.13 28.04 2.47
CA ALA A 209 26.77 28.01 3.01
C ALA A 209 25.68 27.72 1.96
N ILE A 210 26.05 27.40 0.71
CA ILE A 210 25.11 27.08 -0.37
C ILE A 210 25.54 25.73 -0.96
N GLY A 211 24.69 24.72 -0.81
CA GLY A 211 24.91 23.39 -1.36
C GLY A 211 24.46 23.25 -2.82
N LEU A 212 24.67 22.05 -3.38
CA LEU A 212 24.17 21.68 -4.70
C LEU A 212 22.65 21.47 -4.75
N ASP A 213 21.96 21.57 -3.62
CA ASP A 213 20.51 21.76 -3.54
C ASP A 213 20.07 23.21 -3.81
N TYR A 214 21.02 24.13 -3.99
CA TYR A 214 20.76 25.55 -4.24
C TYR A 214 19.85 26.18 -3.19
N GLN A 215 20.04 25.80 -1.93
CA GLN A 215 19.42 26.42 -0.78
C GLN A 215 20.51 26.94 0.14
N ILE A 216 20.27 28.11 0.75
CA ILE A 216 21.22 28.72 1.69
C ILE A 216 21.01 28.13 3.08
N ASP A 217 22.08 27.62 3.68
CA ASP A 217 22.15 27.37 5.12
C ASP A 217 22.29 28.71 5.84
N LEU A 218 21.18 29.19 6.40
CA LEU A 218 21.13 30.46 7.14
C LEU A 218 21.90 30.42 8.47
N ALA A 219 22.22 29.24 9.00
CA ALA A 219 23.05 29.13 10.20
C ALA A 219 24.54 29.29 9.87
N ALA A 220 24.97 28.88 8.66
CA ALA A 220 26.34 29.05 8.18
C ALA A 220 26.59 30.40 7.49
N CYS A 221 25.57 31.02 6.89
CA CYS A 221 25.70 32.26 6.11
C CYS A 221 26.04 33.48 6.98
N GLN A 222 27.13 34.19 6.64
CA GLN A 222 27.57 35.40 7.35
C GLN A 222 27.17 36.74 6.68
N ASP A 223 26.11 36.75 5.85
CA ASP A 223 25.56 37.99 5.28
C ASP A 223 26.54 38.81 4.40
N HIS A 224 27.49 38.15 3.73
CA HIS A 224 28.40 38.84 2.79
C HIS A 224 27.71 39.23 1.45
N ARG A 225 26.58 38.58 1.13
CA ARG A 225 25.70 38.82 -0.04
C ARG A 225 26.40 38.75 -1.42
N ALA A 226 27.53 38.07 -1.53
CA ALA A 226 28.20 37.88 -2.83
C ALA A 226 27.37 37.02 -3.79
N CYS A 227 26.63 36.03 -3.27
CA CYS A 227 25.70 35.20 -4.04
C CYS A 227 24.64 36.04 -4.79
N VAL A 228 24.12 37.11 -4.15
CA VAL A 228 23.17 38.04 -4.78
C VAL A 228 23.81 38.79 -5.95
N LYS A 229 25.07 39.23 -5.79
CA LYS A 229 25.79 39.99 -6.83
C LYS A 229 26.02 39.16 -8.10
N VAL A 230 26.27 37.87 -7.95
CA VAL A 230 26.51 36.96 -9.09
C VAL A 230 25.21 36.40 -9.69
N CYS A 231 24.09 36.42 -8.96
CA CYS A 231 22.78 35.95 -9.43
C CYS A 231 21.90 37.07 -10.01
N LYS A 232 22.47 38.19 -10.48
CA LYS A 232 21.70 39.37 -10.93
C LYS A 232 20.80 39.12 -12.13
N VAL A 233 21.26 38.32 -13.10
CA VAL A 233 20.51 38.09 -14.35
C VAL A 233 19.30 37.20 -14.12
N ALA A 234 19.48 36.11 -13.37
CA ALA A 234 18.38 35.21 -13.01
C ALA A 234 17.47 35.83 -11.94
N GLY A 235 18.01 36.63 -11.02
CA GLY A 235 17.25 37.26 -9.95
C GLY A 235 16.71 36.27 -8.91
N ALA A 236 17.28 35.06 -8.83
CA ALA A 236 16.74 34.00 -8.00
C ALA A 236 16.94 34.23 -6.49
N ILE A 237 17.99 34.97 -6.10
CA ILE A 237 18.39 35.13 -4.70
C ILE A 237 17.93 36.49 -4.16
N ASP A 238 17.01 36.46 -3.20
CA ASP A 238 16.51 37.64 -2.49
C ASP A 238 16.30 37.33 -1.00
N PHE A 239 17.11 37.97 -0.14
CA PHE A 239 17.02 37.83 1.32
C PHE A 239 15.88 38.63 1.95
N ASN A 240 15.27 39.55 1.20
CA ASN A 240 14.11 40.32 1.67
C ASN A 240 12.79 39.66 1.25
N ARG A 241 12.84 38.51 0.57
CA ARG A 241 11.64 37.79 0.15
C ARG A 241 10.87 37.34 1.39
N ALA A 242 9.62 37.80 1.50
CA ALA A 242 8.73 37.34 2.54
C ALA A 242 8.43 35.85 2.34
N PRO A 243 8.34 35.05 3.43
CA PRO A 243 7.96 33.64 3.32
C PRO A 243 6.63 33.45 2.58
N GLN A 244 6.61 32.52 1.63
CA GLN A 244 5.43 32.21 0.82
C GLN A 244 4.85 30.87 1.21
N SER A 245 3.53 30.80 1.39
CA SER A 245 2.83 29.55 1.71
C SER A 245 2.28 28.90 0.45
N HIS A 246 2.51 27.60 0.33
CA HIS A 246 2.09 26.81 -0.81
C HIS A 246 1.39 25.54 -0.33
N THR A 247 0.49 25.06 -1.19
CA THR A 247 -0.19 23.77 -1.04
C THR A 247 -0.18 23.08 -2.38
N ASP A 248 0.04 21.77 -2.39
CA ASP A 248 -0.05 20.98 -3.61
C ASP A 248 -0.47 19.54 -3.30
N THR A 249 -0.98 18.83 -4.32
CA THR A 249 -1.55 17.49 -4.16
C THR A 249 -0.76 16.42 -4.89
N PHE A 250 -0.66 15.24 -4.31
CA PHE A 250 0.07 14.11 -4.88
C PHE A 250 -0.72 12.81 -4.72
N ASP A 251 -0.49 11.87 -5.61
CA ASP A 251 -1.10 10.56 -5.52
C ASP A 251 -0.30 9.64 -4.60
N LEU A 252 1.01 9.81 -4.62
CA LEU A 252 1.97 8.94 -3.96
C LEU A 252 3.03 9.77 -3.23
N VAL A 253 3.53 9.25 -2.11
CA VAL A 253 4.62 9.87 -1.34
C VAL A 253 5.70 8.83 -1.05
N LEU A 254 6.93 9.13 -1.46
CA LEU A 254 8.14 8.43 -1.06
C LEU A 254 8.93 9.33 -0.09
N ASP A 255 9.08 8.88 1.14
CA ASP A 255 9.75 9.63 2.21
C ASP A 255 11.09 8.97 2.54
N LEU A 256 12.19 9.68 2.27
CA LEU A 256 13.57 9.25 2.52
C LEU A 256 14.16 9.92 3.76
N ARG A 257 13.36 10.67 4.53
CA ARG A 257 13.83 11.31 5.76
C ARG A 257 14.17 10.26 6.82
N SER A 258 15.01 10.62 7.78
CA SER A 258 15.35 9.73 8.89
C SER A 258 14.15 9.34 9.76
N ALA A 259 13.17 10.25 9.89
CA ALA A 259 11.91 10.01 10.57
C ALA A 259 10.73 10.11 9.58
N PRO A 260 9.76 9.17 9.63
CA PRO A 260 8.62 9.17 8.71
C PRO A 260 7.66 10.33 8.99
N ALA A 261 7.00 10.83 7.94
CA ALA A 261 5.94 11.85 8.04
C ALA A 261 4.76 11.39 8.91
N PHE A 262 4.45 10.10 8.84
CA PHE A 262 3.31 9.48 9.47
C PHE A 262 3.81 8.63 10.64
N SER A 263 3.22 8.79 11.82
CA SER A 263 3.63 8.07 13.04
C SER A 263 2.73 6.86 13.35
N GLN A 264 1.52 6.80 12.77
CA GLN A 264 0.59 5.68 12.97
C GLN A 264 1.19 4.33 12.54
N HIS A 265 0.76 3.25 13.17
CA HIS A 265 1.29 1.90 12.90
C HIS A 265 1.01 1.44 11.47
N ALA A 266 -0.25 1.57 11.03
CA ALA A 266 -0.64 1.33 9.65
C ALA A 266 -0.56 2.64 8.86
N LYS A 267 0.46 2.79 8.02
CA LYS A 267 0.66 3.99 7.20
C LYS A 267 -0.45 4.14 6.16
N PRO A 268 -0.74 5.37 5.69
CA PRO A 268 -1.68 5.58 4.59
C PRO A 268 -1.25 4.79 3.34
N GLN A 269 -2.22 4.25 2.60
CA GLN A 269 -1.94 3.66 1.28
C GLN A 269 -1.24 4.71 0.41
N GLY A 270 -0.28 4.31 -0.43
CA GLY A 270 0.46 5.23 -1.30
C GLY A 270 1.60 6.00 -0.61
N TYR A 271 1.78 5.87 0.70
CA TYR A 271 2.95 6.38 1.40
C TYR A 271 3.97 5.26 1.66
N LEU A 272 5.23 5.50 1.32
CA LEU A 272 6.35 4.62 1.65
C LEU A 272 7.45 5.43 2.35
N HIS A 273 7.84 5.00 3.55
CA HIS A 273 9.08 5.44 4.19
C HIS A 273 10.19 4.48 3.74
N TRP A 274 11.19 4.99 3.03
CA TRP A 274 12.19 4.17 2.34
C TRP A 274 13.61 4.55 2.75
N ASP A 275 14.41 3.54 3.08
CA ASP A 275 15.79 3.70 3.56
C ASP A 275 16.83 3.72 2.42
N GLY A 276 16.38 3.69 1.16
CA GLY A 276 17.24 3.62 0.00
C GLY A 276 17.67 2.20 -0.42
N ARG A 277 17.23 1.14 0.27
CA ARG A 277 17.75 -0.22 0.07
C ARG A 277 16.68 -1.24 -0.33
N ASP A 278 15.48 -1.16 0.23
CA ASP A 278 14.42 -2.13 -0.08
C ASP A 278 13.80 -1.85 -1.46
N LEU A 279 14.43 -2.38 -2.51
CA LEU A 279 13.94 -2.26 -3.89
C LEU A 279 12.60 -2.96 -4.09
N LYS A 280 12.29 -4.02 -3.34
CA LYS A 280 11.02 -4.72 -3.47
C LYS A 280 9.87 -3.82 -3.00
N ALA A 281 10.05 -3.13 -1.87
CA ALA A 281 9.07 -2.16 -1.39
C ALA A 281 8.90 -0.99 -2.36
N LEU A 282 10.01 -0.45 -2.89
CA LEU A 282 9.98 0.63 -3.87
C LEU A 282 9.22 0.24 -5.15
N LEU A 283 9.51 -0.93 -5.70
CA LEU A 283 8.82 -1.43 -6.89
C LEU A 283 7.35 -1.71 -6.62
N ALA A 284 7.00 -2.32 -5.47
CA ALA A 284 5.60 -2.52 -5.11
C ALA A 284 4.83 -1.20 -4.92
N TRP A 285 5.48 -0.17 -4.39
CA TRP A 285 4.91 1.17 -4.27
C TRP A 285 4.69 1.82 -5.64
N ARG A 286 5.59 1.62 -6.59
CA ARG A 286 5.46 2.08 -7.99
C ARG A 286 4.23 1.49 -8.69
N GLU A 287 3.84 0.26 -8.36
CA GLU A 287 2.65 -0.38 -8.93
C GLU A 287 1.32 0.18 -8.37
N LEU A 288 1.35 1.19 -7.51
CA LEU A 288 0.17 1.90 -7.00
C LEU A 288 -0.30 3.04 -7.93
N VAL A 289 -0.08 2.89 -9.24
CA VAL A 289 -0.59 3.78 -10.30
C VAL A 289 -1.76 3.09 -11.00
N GLY A 290 -2.90 3.77 -11.10
CA GLY A 290 -4.13 3.21 -11.65
C GLY A 290 -5.33 3.38 -10.72
N GLU A 291 -6.37 2.57 -10.96
CA GLU A 291 -7.59 2.53 -10.17
C GLU A 291 -7.62 1.28 -9.30
N PHE A 292 -7.91 1.47 -8.01
CA PHE A 292 -7.94 0.38 -7.03
C PHE A 292 -9.21 0.47 -6.22
N GLU A 293 -9.72 -0.68 -5.80
CA GLU A 293 -10.85 -0.73 -4.88
C GLU A 293 -10.56 -1.66 -3.72
N LYS A 294 -11.11 -1.32 -2.57
CA LYS A 294 -11.16 -2.23 -1.42
C LYS A 294 -12.54 -2.19 -0.76
N PRO A 295 -12.94 -3.26 -0.06
CA PRO A 295 -14.12 -3.24 0.75
C PRO A 295 -14.10 -2.13 1.81
N LYS A 296 -15.26 -1.53 2.06
CA LYS A 296 -15.47 -0.74 3.28
C LYS A 296 -15.66 -1.70 4.45
N PHE A 297 -14.56 -1.95 5.17
CA PHE A 297 -14.48 -2.96 6.23
C PHE A 297 -15.33 -2.68 7.49
N PHE A 298 -16.04 -1.56 7.58
CA PHE A 298 -16.80 -1.20 8.77
C PHE A 298 -18.23 -0.74 8.44
N ALA A 299 -19.15 -1.06 9.35
CA ALA A 299 -20.47 -0.47 9.41
C ALA A 299 -20.62 0.31 10.72
N TYR A 300 -21.04 1.58 10.62
CA TYR A 300 -21.22 2.48 11.76
C TYR A 300 -22.69 2.88 11.92
N LYS A 301 -23.21 2.75 13.14
CA LYS A 301 -24.58 3.10 13.54
C LYS A 301 -24.53 4.17 14.62
N GLN A 302 -24.61 5.44 14.23
CA GLN A 302 -24.54 6.59 15.13
C GLN A 302 -25.50 6.48 16.32
N LYS A 303 -26.73 6.01 16.10
CA LYS A 303 -27.76 5.86 17.16
C LYS A 303 -27.36 4.95 18.33
N LEU A 304 -26.38 4.07 18.14
CA LEU A 304 -25.85 3.19 19.19
C LEU A 304 -24.56 3.75 19.81
N CYS A 305 -24.00 4.82 19.25
CA CYS A 305 -22.69 5.31 19.62
C CYS A 305 -22.74 6.02 20.98
N ALA A 306 -21.87 5.61 21.89
CA ALA A 306 -21.67 6.28 23.18
C ALA A 306 -20.60 7.40 23.10
N HIS A 307 -20.10 7.70 21.90
CA HIS A 307 -19.19 8.81 21.68
C HIS A 307 -19.98 10.10 21.49
N SER A 308 -19.59 11.14 22.24
CA SER A 308 -20.15 12.50 22.14
C SER A 308 -21.69 12.56 22.22
N ARG A 309 -22.26 12.57 23.44
CA ARG A 309 -23.70 12.81 23.66
C ARG A 309 -23.86 14.10 24.46
N ASN A 310 -24.78 14.99 24.05
CA ASN A 310 -24.96 16.31 24.65
C ASN A 310 -23.64 17.11 24.70
N GLU A 311 -22.88 17.10 23.59
CA GLU A 311 -21.58 17.78 23.42
C GLU A 311 -20.44 17.33 24.36
N GLN A 312 -20.69 16.35 25.24
CA GLN A 312 -19.68 15.78 26.13
C GLN A 312 -19.06 14.52 25.51
N VAL A 313 -17.73 14.48 25.45
CA VAL A 313 -16.99 13.31 24.95
C VAL A 313 -17.13 12.17 25.96
N GLY A 314 -17.87 11.14 25.59
CA GLY A 314 -17.99 9.88 26.33
C GLY A 314 -16.90 8.88 25.94
N CYS A 315 -17.28 7.83 25.21
CA CYS A 315 -16.35 6.75 24.82
C CYS A 315 -15.43 7.16 23.66
N ASN A 316 -14.12 6.89 23.78
CA ASN A 316 -13.11 7.07 22.71
C ASN A 316 -12.39 5.79 22.28
N ALA A 317 -12.77 4.63 22.81
CA ALA A 317 -12.01 3.38 22.65
C ALA A 317 -11.64 3.06 21.19
N CYS A 318 -12.57 3.25 20.24
CA CYS A 318 -12.30 2.99 18.82
C CYS A 318 -11.30 3.98 18.18
N ILE A 319 -11.26 5.23 18.65
CA ILE A 319 -10.30 6.25 18.21
C ILE A 319 -8.91 5.85 18.71
N ASP A 320 -8.80 5.54 19.99
CA ASP A 320 -7.53 5.27 20.67
C ASP A 320 -6.83 4.01 20.13
N VAL A 321 -7.58 2.99 19.73
CA VAL A 321 -7.03 1.73 19.20
C VAL A 321 -6.85 1.72 17.67
N CYS A 322 -7.20 2.80 16.97
CA CYS A 322 -7.16 2.81 15.50
C CYS A 322 -5.71 2.89 15.00
N SER A 323 -5.16 1.76 14.57
CA SER A 323 -3.78 1.66 14.06
C SER A 323 -3.48 2.53 12.84
N ALA A 324 -4.50 2.91 12.08
CA ALA A 324 -4.39 3.74 10.88
C ALA A 324 -4.79 5.21 11.11
N SER A 325 -5.16 5.58 12.34
CA SER A 325 -5.71 6.91 12.67
C SER A 325 -6.88 7.31 11.76
N ALA A 326 -7.65 6.33 11.29
CA ALA A 326 -8.78 6.51 10.40
C ALA A 326 -10.04 7.01 11.12
N ILE A 327 -10.08 6.98 12.46
CA ILE A 327 -11.24 7.36 13.26
C ILE A 327 -10.92 8.63 14.04
N SER A 328 -11.79 9.62 13.97
CA SER A 328 -11.68 10.87 14.73
C SER A 328 -13.01 11.26 15.37
N SER A 329 -12.95 12.17 16.35
CA SER A 329 -14.13 12.74 17.00
C SER A 329 -14.69 13.90 16.17
N ASP A 330 -15.99 13.89 15.92
CA ASP A 330 -16.75 15.02 15.38
C ASP A 330 -17.77 15.48 16.44
N LYS A 331 -17.30 16.34 17.35
CA LYS A 331 -18.10 16.84 18.48
C LYS A 331 -19.30 17.68 18.01
N HIS A 332 -19.14 18.45 16.94
CA HIS A 332 -20.21 19.28 16.38
C HIS A 332 -21.38 18.43 15.90
N ARG A 333 -21.09 17.25 15.32
CA ARG A 333 -22.12 16.31 14.88
C ARG A 333 -22.44 15.22 15.91
N GLN A 334 -21.85 15.28 17.11
CA GLN A 334 -22.06 14.30 18.17
C GLN A 334 -21.86 12.86 17.68
N GLN A 335 -20.75 12.61 16.98
CA GLN A 335 -20.43 11.31 16.38
C GLN A 335 -18.92 11.10 16.22
N ILE A 336 -18.53 9.87 15.88
CA ILE A 336 -17.21 9.63 15.30
C ILE A 336 -17.28 9.82 13.78
N LYS A 337 -16.16 10.23 13.19
CA LYS A 337 -15.93 10.22 11.75
C LYS A 337 -14.92 9.11 11.44
N VAL A 338 -15.27 8.23 10.52
CA VAL A 338 -14.37 7.18 10.04
C VAL A 338 -14.01 7.46 8.59
N ASN A 339 -12.72 7.68 8.31
CA ASN A 339 -12.20 7.82 6.96
C ASN A 339 -12.01 6.42 6.32
N PRO A 340 -12.84 6.03 5.34
CA PRO A 340 -12.72 4.72 4.72
C PRO A 340 -11.43 4.56 3.90
N ASN A 341 -10.83 5.65 3.42
CA ASN A 341 -9.59 5.63 2.63
C ASN A 341 -8.34 5.36 3.47
N LEU A 342 -8.40 5.59 4.79
CA LEU A 342 -7.32 5.24 5.72
C LEU A 342 -7.56 3.88 6.41
N CYS A 343 -8.82 3.42 6.45
CA CYS A 343 -9.18 2.19 7.16
C CYS A 343 -8.56 0.95 6.49
N VAL A 344 -7.64 0.28 7.17
CA VAL A 344 -6.98 -0.95 6.67
C VAL A 344 -7.73 -2.25 6.97
N GLY A 345 -8.90 -2.18 7.61
CA GLY A 345 -9.69 -3.38 7.90
C GLY A 345 -9.13 -4.27 9.02
N CYS A 346 -8.39 -3.73 10.00
CA CYS A 346 -7.86 -4.55 11.10
C CYS A 346 -8.93 -5.07 12.09
N GLY A 347 -10.12 -4.45 12.11
CA GLY A 347 -11.25 -4.89 12.94
C GLY A 347 -11.20 -4.51 14.43
N THR A 348 -10.08 -4.01 14.97
CA THR A 348 -9.91 -3.72 16.42
C THR A 348 -11.01 -2.80 16.99
N CYS A 349 -11.44 -1.79 16.22
CA CYS A 349 -12.51 -0.88 16.61
C CYS A 349 -13.84 -1.58 16.91
N SER A 350 -14.15 -2.66 16.18
CA SER A 350 -15.37 -3.45 16.37
C SER A 350 -15.29 -4.28 17.66
N THR A 351 -14.11 -4.79 17.99
CA THR A 351 -13.87 -5.58 19.21
C THR A 351 -13.99 -4.75 20.48
N VAL A 352 -13.53 -3.49 20.45
CA VAL A 352 -13.54 -2.61 21.63
C VAL A 352 -14.83 -1.81 21.79
N CYS A 353 -15.77 -1.89 20.85
CA CYS A 353 -16.99 -1.08 20.90
C CYS A 353 -18.04 -1.71 21.84
N PRO A 354 -18.31 -1.11 23.02
CA PRO A 354 -19.18 -1.75 24.01
C PRO A 354 -20.66 -1.77 23.60
N THR A 355 -21.07 -0.87 22.71
CA THR A 355 -22.47 -0.73 22.29
C THR A 355 -22.76 -1.39 20.94
N GLY A 356 -21.74 -1.94 20.27
CA GLY A 356 -21.87 -2.44 18.89
C GLY A 356 -22.16 -1.34 17.86
N ALA A 357 -21.82 -0.08 18.16
CA ALA A 357 -22.02 1.05 17.24
C ALA A 357 -21.15 0.96 15.98
N ILE A 358 -19.98 0.32 16.07
CA ILE A 358 -19.13 0.02 14.93
C ILE A 358 -18.92 -1.51 14.86
N SER A 359 -19.06 -2.08 13.67
CA SER A 359 -18.98 -3.52 13.42
C SER A 359 -18.14 -3.80 12.17
N TYR A 360 -17.53 -4.98 12.13
CA TYR A 360 -16.75 -5.42 10.97
C TYR A 360 -17.68 -5.90 9.86
N ALA A 361 -17.58 -5.27 8.68
CA ALA A 361 -18.56 -5.44 7.61
C ALA A 361 -18.16 -6.52 6.60
N TYR A 362 -16.87 -6.80 6.42
CA TYR A 362 -16.42 -7.74 5.40
C TYR A 362 -15.09 -8.42 5.76
N PRO A 363 -15.07 -9.76 5.84
CA PRO A 363 -16.23 -10.67 5.89
C PRO A 363 -17.07 -10.46 7.15
N ARG A 364 -18.37 -10.79 7.10
CA ARG A 364 -19.26 -10.71 8.28
C ARG A 364 -18.96 -11.86 9.24
N ALA A 365 -19.39 -11.70 10.49
CA ALA A 365 -19.25 -12.76 11.51
C ALA A 365 -19.95 -14.07 11.10
N SER A 366 -21.08 -13.98 10.39
CA SER A 366 -21.77 -15.15 9.83
C SER A 366 -20.93 -15.88 8.78
N ASP A 367 -20.26 -15.13 7.91
CA ASP A 367 -19.43 -15.70 6.85
C ASP A 367 -18.22 -16.43 7.45
N GLN A 368 -17.61 -15.85 8.48
CA GLN A 368 -16.56 -16.50 9.26
C GLN A 368 -17.07 -17.73 10.02
N GLY A 369 -18.27 -17.67 10.60
CA GLY A 369 -18.89 -18.81 11.29
C GLY A 369 -19.11 -20.01 10.38
N VAL A 370 -19.58 -19.77 9.15
CA VAL A 370 -19.70 -20.84 8.13
C VAL A 370 -18.32 -21.40 7.78
N LYS A 371 -17.33 -20.53 7.53
CA LYS A 371 -15.96 -20.98 7.23
C LYS A 371 -15.36 -21.83 8.35
N PHE A 372 -15.47 -21.42 9.60
CA PHE A 372 -14.97 -22.20 10.74
C PHE A 372 -15.73 -23.50 10.92
N LYS A 373 -17.06 -23.49 10.75
CA LYS A 373 -17.85 -24.73 10.76
C LYS A 373 -17.35 -25.70 9.70
N THR A 374 -17.12 -25.26 8.46
CA THR A 374 -16.61 -26.10 7.38
C THR A 374 -15.20 -26.62 7.66
N LEU A 375 -14.34 -25.82 8.29
CA LEU A 375 -12.97 -26.25 8.64
C LEU A 375 -12.92 -27.27 9.79
N LEU A 376 -13.96 -27.32 10.63
CA LEU A 376 -14.03 -28.14 11.84
C LEU A 376 -15.00 -29.33 11.73
N SER A 377 -15.78 -29.40 10.65
CA SER A 377 -16.65 -30.54 10.32
C SER A 377 -15.83 -31.60 9.61
#